data_AF-A0A2R4CCZ5-F1
#
_entry.id   AF-A0A2R4CCZ5-F1
#
_cell.length_a   1.000
_cell.length_b   1.000
_cell.length_c   1.000
_cell.angle_alpha   90.00
_cell.angle_beta   90.00
_cell.angle_gamma   90.00
#
_symmetry.space_group_name_H-M   'P 1'
#
loop_
_entity.id
_entity.type
_entity.pdbx_description
1 polymer ?
#
loop_
_entity_poly.entity_id
_entity_poly.type
_entity_poly.pdbx_seq_one_letter_code
_entity_poly.pdbx_strand_id
1 'polypeptide(L)'
;MDTRLHPTALPGATAPDDTSAPAIAPADDAAYRKKAEQAAVKFESFFIGHMLKQMRSSTKALSADDSIYKNSINSDMLDMADGLVADQLAGQRAFGVADAILRQLMPAPAAPRGPALTTSDVTPKTTQIVDTKNKPQA
;
A
#
# COMPACT_ATOMS: atom_id res chain seq x y z
N MET A 1 12.93 64.48 21.74
CA MET A 1 13.01 63.39 22.74
C MET A 1 12.09 62.33 22.21
N ASP A 2 12.61 61.55 21.25
CA ASP A 2 11.79 60.76 20.33
C ASP A 2 12.20 59.30 20.42
N THR A 3 11.26 58.54 20.96
CA THR A 3 11.20 57.10 21.10
C THR A 3 11.31 56.43 19.73
N ARG A 4 12.43 55.76 19.45
CA ARG A 4 12.53 54.80 18.35
C ARG A 4 12.65 53.39 18.91
N LEU A 5 11.51 52.72 18.92
CA LEU A 5 11.32 51.28 19.05
C LEU A 5 12.28 50.54 18.10
N HIS A 6 13.11 49.67 18.64
CA HIS A 6 13.85 48.66 17.90
C HIS A 6 13.11 47.32 18.08
N PRO A 7 12.53 46.73 17.04
CA PRO A 7 12.14 45.33 17.08
C PRO A 7 13.40 44.46 16.95
N THR A 8 13.74 43.73 18.01
CA THR A 8 14.71 42.64 17.96
C THR A 8 14.18 41.55 17.03
N ALA A 9 14.68 41.50 15.80
CA ALA A 9 14.45 40.38 14.91
C ALA A 9 15.31 39.19 15.37
N LEU A 10 14.66 38.14 15.87
CA LEU A 10 15.28 36.83 16.04
C LEU A 10 15.75 36.32 14.66
N PRO A 11 16.96 35.75 14.54
CA PRO A 11 17.38 35.11 13.31
C PRO A 11 16.43 33.94 13.02
N GLY A 12 15.86 33.93 11.81
CA GLY A 12 15.01 32.86 11.34
C GLY A 12 15.73 31.53 11.51
N ALA A 13 15.16 30.66 12.33
CA ALA A 13 15.46 29.24 12.31
C ALA A 13 15.14 28.76 10.89
N THR A 14 16.19 28.58 10.09
CA THR A 14 16.14 27.82 8.85
C THR A 14 15.63 26.43 9.22
N ALA A 15 14.35 26.19 8.95
CA ALA A 15 13.82 24.84 8.91
C ALA A 15 14.71 24.01 7.97
N PRO A 16 15.06 22.77 8.32
CA PRO A 16 15.70 21.90 7.35
C PRO A 16 14.71 21.71 6.21
N ASP A 17 15.12 22.11 5.01
CA ASP A 17 14.52 21.72 3.73
C ASP A 17 14.67 20.19 3.55
N ASP A 18 13.97 19.41 4.36
CA ASP A 18 13.81 17.96 4.18
C ASP A 18 12.57 17.69 3.34
N THR A 19 12.51 18.28 2.15
CA THR A 19 11.59 17.84 1.09
C THR A 19 12.33 17.79 -0.24
N SER A 20 13.43 17.04 -0.26
CA SER A 20 13.87 16.39 -1.48
C SER A 20 13.57 14.89 -1.38
N ALA A 21 12.28 14.57 -1.25
CA ALA A 21 11.82 13.30 -1.81
C ALA A 21 12.17 13.35 -3.31
N PRO A 22 12.86 12.34 -3.86
CA PRO A 22 13.27 12.38 -5.25
C PRO A 22 12.01 12.57 -6.09
N ALA A 23 11.93 13.69 -6.81
CA ALA A 23 10.86 13.91 -7.76
C ALA A 23 10.83 12.69 -8.68
N ILE A 24 9.67 12.02 -8.71
CA ILE A 24 9.39 10.91 -9.61
C ILE A 24 9.66 11.45 -11.01
N ALA A 25 10.79 11.03 -11.61
CA ALA A 25 11.20 11.43 -12.94
C ALA A 25 10.04 11.17 -13.92
N PRO A 26 9.91 11.98 -14.99
CA PRO A 26 8.72 11.99 -15.82
C PRO A 26 8.37 10.58 -16.31
N ALA A 27 7.10 10.21 -16.13
CA ALA A 27 6.51 8.91 -16.48
C ALA A 27 6.66 8.54 -17.98
N ASP A 28 7.23 9.42 -18.80
CA ASP A 28 7.40 9.24 -20.23
C ASP A 28 8.74 8.61 -20.62
N ASP A 29 9.72 8.56 -19.71
CA ASP A 29 11.04 7.99 -19.98
C ASP A 29 11.02 6.45 -20.03
N ALA A 30 11.26 5.87 -21.21
CA ALA A 30 11.32 4.41 -21.38
C ALA A 30 12.41 3.75 -20.50
N ALA A 31 13.51 4.47 -20.21
CA ALA A 31 14.54 4.00 -19.28
C ALA A 31 14.07 4.01 -17.83
N TYR A 32 13.23 4.97 -17.44
CA TYR A 32 12.62 5.03 -16.12
C TYR A 32 11.63 3.88 -15.93
N ARG A 33 10.79 3.60 -16.92
CA ARG A 33 9.87 2.45 -16.92
C ARG A 33 10.57 1.12 -16.67
N LYS A 34 11.64 0.84 -17.42
CA LYS A 34 12.42 -0.40 -17.26
C LYS A 34 13.04 -0.53 -15.87
N LYS A 35 13.56 0.57 -15.32
CA LYS A 35 14.12 0.58 -13.96
C LYS A 35 13.03 0.38 -12.91
N ALA A 36 11.88 1.03 -13.07
CA ALA A 36 10.72 0.86 -12.20
C ALA A 36 10.19 -0.59 -12.24
N GLU A 37 10.12 -1.20 -13.43
CA GLU A 37 9.72 -2.60 -13.60
C GLU A 37 10.67 -3.55 -12.88
N GLN A 38 11.98 -3.38 -13.07
CA GLN A 38 12.99 -4.18 -12.38
C GLN A 38 12.94 -4.00 -10.87
N ALA A 39 12.74 -2.77 -10.40
CA ALA A 39 12.62 -2.48 -8.98
C ALA A 39 11.34 -3.09 -8.38
N ALA A 40 10.22 -3.05 -9.12
CA ALA A 40 8.95 -3.62 -8.69
C ALA A 40 9.03 -5.15 -8.56
N VAL A 41 9.66 -5.84 -9.52
CA VAL A 41 9.89 -7.29 -9.44
C VAL A 41 10.79 -7.65 -8.26
N LYS A 42 11.87 -6.90 -8.01
CA LYS A 42 12.72 -7.12 -6.83
C LYS A 42 11.98 -6.88 -5.53
N PHE A 43 11.14 -5.84 -5.46
CA PHE A 43 10.29 -5.60 -4.30
C PHE A 43 9.36 -6.78 -4.04
N GLU A 44 8.74 -7.32 -5.09
CA GLU A 44 7.87 -8.49 -4.98
C GLU A 44 8.65 -9.73 -4.47
N SER A 45 9.89 -9.95 -4.91
CA SER A 45 10.70 -11.07 -4.38
C SER A 45 11.04 -10.90 -2.91
N PHE A 46 11.45 -9.70 -2.48
CA PHE A 46 11.65 -9.42 -1.05
C PHE A 46 10.37 -9.61 -0.24
N PHE A 47 9.23 -9.18 -0.76
CA PHE A 47 7.94 -9.33 -0.10
C PHE A 47 7.55 -10.81 0.08
N ILE A 48 7.66 -11.62 -0.98
CA ILE A 48 7.37 -13.06 -0.92
C ILE A 48 8.31 -13.75 0.07
N GLY A 49 9.62 -13.50 -0.02
CA GLY A 49 10.60 -14.07 0.91
C GLY A 49 10.32 -13.68 2.36
N HIS A 50 9.94 -12.42 2.61
CA HIS A 50 9.54 -11.97 3.94
C HIS A 50 8.27 -12.66 4.45
N MET A 51 7.24 -12.82 3.60
CA MET A 51 6.03 -13.54 3.96
C MET A 51 6.31 -14.99 4.34
N LEU A 52 7.11 -15.71 3.53
CA LEU A 52 7.50 -17.10 3.81
C LEU A 52 8.25 -17.22 5.14
N LYS A 53 9.22 -16.33 5.38
CA LYS A 53 9.96 -16.27 6.64
C LYS A 53 9.04 -15.99 7.83
N GLN A 54 8.08 -15.08 7.67
CA GLN A 54 7.14 -14.73 8.73
C GLN A 54 6.17 -15.87 9.05
N MET A 55 5.67 -16.58 8.03
CA MET A 55 4.86 -17.79 8.22
C MET A 55 5.64 -18.84 9.01
N ARG A 56 6.90 -19.10 8.66
CA ARG A 56 7.76 -20.03 9.41
C ARG A 56 8.02 -19.56 10.84
N SER A 57 8.31 -18.29 11.04
CA SER A 57 8.51 -17.70 12.38
C SER A 57 7.28 -17.91 13.26
N SER A 58 6.07 -17.69 12.70
CA SER A 58 4.82 -17.93 13.41
C SER A 58 4.62 -19.42 13.77
N THR A 59 4.97 -20.34 12.87
CA THR A 59 4.95 -21.79 13.13
C THR A 59 5.93 -22.18 14.24
N LYS A 60 7.11 -21.56 14.27
CA LYS A 60 8.13 -21.82 15.29
C LYS A 60 7.68 -21.32 16.66
N ALA A 61 7.00 -20.18 16.73
CA ALA A 61 6.45 -19.64 17.97
C ALA A 61 5.32 -20.51 18.55
N LEU A 62 4.55 -21.19 17.70
CA LEU A 62 3.48 -22.10 18.11
C LEU A 62 3.98 -23.54 18.43
N SER A 63 5.21 -23.87 18.03
CA SER A 63 5.79 -25.19 18.24
C SER A 63 6.20 -25.40 19.71
N ALA A 64 5.92 -26.59 20.25
CA ALA A 64 6.33 -26.99 21.60
C ALA A 64 7.86 -26.90 21.78
N ASP A 65 8.31 -26.74 23.03
CA ASP A 65 9.72 -26.47 23.36
C ASP A 65 10.69 -27.57 22.91
N ASP A 66 10.21 -28.80 22.71
CA ASP A 66 10.99 -29.97 22.28
C ASP A 66 10.94 -30.23 20.75
N SER A 67 10.62 -29.19 19.97
CA SER A 67 10.39 -29.31 18.53
C SER A 67 11.65 -29.23 17.67
N ILE A 68 11.80 -30.18 16.75
CA ILE A 68 12.86 -30.24 15.72
C ILE A 68 12.89 -28.96 14.83
N TYR A 69 11.78 -28.22 14.77
CA TYR A 69 11.66 -26.94 14.04
C TYR A 69 12.41 -25.78 14.71
N LYS A 70 12.90 -25.95 15.95
CA LYS A 70 13.68 -24.89 16.63
C LYS A 70 15.14 -24.79 16.18
N ASN A 71 15.67 -25.81 15.51
CA ASN A 71 17.10 -25.91 15.20
C ASN A 71 17.54 -24.83 14.18
N SER A 72 18.38 -23.87 14.58
CA SER A 72 18.71 -22.69 13.75
C SER A 72 19.69 -23.02 12.60
N ILE A 73 20.41 -24.13 12.66
CA ILE A 73 21.33 -24.51 11.56
C ILE A 73 20.55 -24.74 10.25
N ASN A 74 19.31 -25.20 10.34
CA ASN A 74 18.46 -25.39 9.16
C ASN A 74 17.82 -24.08 8.67
N SER A 75 17.74 -23.03 9.50
CA SER A 75 17.04 -21.80 9.10
C SER A 75 17.79 -21.03 8.03
N ASP A 76 19.11 -21.01 8.05
CA ASP A 76 19.90 -20.24 7.07
C ASP A 76 19.84 -20.89 5.69
N MET A 77 19.90 -22.23 5.62
CA MET A 77 19.68 -22.97 4.37
C MET A 77 18.26 -22.78 3.83
N LEU A 78 17.26 -22.76 4.71
CA LEU A 78 15.88 -22.47 4.33
C LEU A 78 15.68 -21.03 3.86
N ASP A 79 16.34 -20.05 4.48
CA ASP A 79 16.25 -18.65 4.08
C ASP A 79 16.87 -18.44 2.68
N MET A 80 17.97 -19.15 2.37
CA MET A 80 18.51 -19.18 1.00
C MET A 80 17.55 -19.83 0.00
N ALA A 81 16.91 -20.95 0.37
CA ALA A 81 15.94 -21.62 -0.48
C ALA A 81 14.69 -20.75 -0.74
N ASP A 82 14.18 -20.09 0.30
CA ASP A 82 13.04 -19.17 0.18
C ASP A 82 13.39 -17.97 -0.70
N GLY A 83 14.62 -17.46 -0.63
CA GLY A 83 15.09 -16.41 -1.53
C GLY A 83 15.01 -16.82 -3.00
N LEU A 84 15.50 -18.01 -3.34
CA LEU A 84 15.44 -18.53 -4.71
C LEU A 84 14.00 -18.76 -5.19
N VAL A 85 13.13 -19.30 -4.31
CA VAL A 85 11.71 -19.50 -4.61
C VAL A 85 11.01 -18.16 -4.82
N ALA A 86 11.29 -17.17 -3.96
CA ALA A 86 10.71 -15.85 -4.04
C ALA A 86 11.12 -15.11 -5.33
N ASP A 87 12.39 -15.18 -5.70
CA ASP A 87 12.89 -14.61 -6.96
C ASP A 87 12.23 -15.24 -8.18
N GLN A 88 12.06 -16.57 -8.19
CA GLN A 88 11.38 -17.28 -9.28
C GLN A 88 9.90 -16.88 -9.38
N LEU A 89 9.18 -16.81 -8.25
CA LEU A 89 7.76 -16.45 -8.22
C LEU A 89 7.52 -14.99 -8.61
N ALA A 90 8.35 -14.07 -8.13
CA ALA A 90 8.31 -12.66 -8.54
C ALA A 90 8.63 -12.48 -10.03
N GLY A 91 9.61 -13.25 -10.54
CA GLY A 91 9.93 -13.26 -11.98
C GLY A 91 8.76 -13.69 -12.86
N GLN A 92 7.91 -14.60 -12.37
CA GLN A 92 6.67 -15.01 -13.04
C GLN A 92 5.50 -14.04 -12.80
N ARG A 93 5.68 -12.98 -12.00
CA ARG A 93 4.62 -12.03 -11.60
C ARG A 93 3.40 -12.75 -10.99
N ALA A 94 3.65 -13.82 -10.23
CA ALA A 94 2.60 -14.73 -9.74
C ALA A 94 1.61 -14.07 -8.75
N PHE A 95 2.05 -13.05 -8.01
CA PHE A 95 1.20 -12.33 -7.05
C PHE A 95 0.66 -11.00 -7.61
N GLY A 96 1.31 -10.44 -8.63
CA GLY A 96 0.85 -9.22 -9.31
C GLY A 96 1.06 -7.93 -8.50
N VAL A 97 1.84 -7.97 -7.42
CA VAL A 97 2.13 -6.78 -6.59
C VAL A 97 3.05 -5.83 -7.34
N ALA A 98 4.01 -6.36 -8.10
CA ALA A 98 4.89 -5.57 -8.95
C ALA A 98 4.08 -4.74 -9.97
N ASP A 99 3.08 -5.35 -10.60
CA ASP A 99 2.20 -4.68 -11.57
C ASP A 99 1.29 -3.64 -10.93
N ALA A 100 0.77 -3.91 -9.74
CA ALA A 100 -0.05 -2.95 -9.00
C ALA A 100 0.75 -1.68 -8.64
N ILE A 101 2.00 -1.84 -8.19
CA ILE A 101 2.87 -0.70 -7.84
C ILE A 101 3.27 0.09 -9.07
N LEU A 102 3.62 -0.59 -10.17
CA LEU A 102 3.91 0.07 -11.44
C LEU A 102 2.72 0.92 -11.91
N ARG A 103 1.50 0.40 -11.79
CA ARG A 103 0.29 1.13 -12.20
C ARG A 103 -0.06 2.30 -11.30
N GLN A 104 0.35 2.27 -10.02
CA GLN A 104 0.21 3.41 -9.11
C GLN A 104 1.29 4.47 -9.35
N LEU A 105 2.52 4.06 -9.66
CA LEU A 105 3.65 4.95 -9.94
C LEU A 105 3.55 5.60 -11.32
N MET A 106 2.90 4.92 -12.27
CA MET A 106 2.64 5.41 -13.61
C MET A 106 1.15 5.69 -13.77
N PRO A 107 0.66 6.84 -13.30
CA PRO A 107 -0.72 7.21 -13.54
C PRO A 107 -0.93 7.26 -15.06
N ALA A 108 -1.67 6.29 -15.58
CA ALA A 108 -2.24 6.42 -16.91
C ALA A 108 -3.01 7.75 -16.95
N PRO A 109 -3.01 8.49 -18.07
CA PRO A 109 -3.85 9.68 -18.20
C PRO A 109 -5.25 9.26 -17.77
N ALA A 110 -5.74 9.89 -16.71
CA ALA A 110 -6.94 9.46 -16.01
C ALA A 110 -8.04 9.24 -17.04
N ALA A 111 -8.38 7.97 -17.31
CA ALA A 111 -9.69 7.69 -17.85
C ALA A 111 -10.67 8.31 -16.84
N PRO A 112 -11.64 9.12 -17.30
CA PRO A 112 -12.51 9.84 -16.39
C PRO A 112 -13.11 8.82 -15.44
N ARG A 113 -12.74 8.94 -14.15
CA ARG A 113 -13.41 8.20 -13.08
C ARG A 113 -14.87 8.59 -13.25
N GLY A 114 -15.70 7.63 -13.67
CA GLY A 114 -17.13 7.82 -13.80
C GLY A 114 -17.69 8.45 -12.53
N PRO A 115 -18.79 9.22 -12.63
CA PRO A 115 -19.19 10.18 -11.61
C PRO A 115 -19.19 9.50 -10.24
N ALA A 116 -18.45 10.10 -9.31
CA ALA A 116 -18.52 9.73 -7.91
C ALA A 116 -20.00 9.69 -7.53
N LEU A 117 -20.46 8.56 -7.00
CA LEU A 117 -21.77 8.43 -6.39
C LEU A 117 -21.83 9.43 -5.24
N THR A 118 -22.29 10.64 -5.52
CA THR A 118 -22.61 11.64 -4.52
C THR A 118 -23.76 11.06 -3.72
N THR A 119 -23.47 10.60 -2.50
CA THR A 119 -24.46 10.32 -1.48
C THR A 119 -25.12 11.65 -1.11
N SER A 120 -26.10 12.04 -1.90
CA SER A 120 -26.91 13.24 -1.71
C SER A 120 -28.30 12.94 -2.21
N ASP A 121 -28.93 11.89 -1.69
CA ASP A 121 -30.38 11.78 -1.55
C ASP A 121 -30.76 10.48 -0.82
N VAL A 122 -30.63 10.49 0.51
CA VAL A 122 -31.46 9.63 1.36
C VAL A 122 -32.42 10.57 2.08
N THR A 123 -33.49 10.94 1.38
CA THR A 123 -34.65 11.53 2.03
C THR A 123 -35.43 10.39 2.71
N PRO A 124 -35.59 10.38 4.05
CA PRO A 124 -36.42 9.38 4.70
C PRO A 124 -37.89 9.67 4.36
N LYS A 125 -38.47 8.90 3.43
CA LYS A 125 -39.92 8.90 3.21
C LYS A 125 -40.56 8.18 4.38
N THR A 126 -41.06 8.96 5.33
CA THR A 126 -41.95 8.53 6.43
C THR A 126 -43.04 7.60 5.89
N THR A 127 -43.03 6.37 6.39
CA THR A 127 -44.07 5.36 6.26
C THR A 127 -45.44 5.95 6.61
N GLN A 128 -46.27 6.21 5.60
CA GLN A 128 -47.71 6.33 5.80
C GLN A 128 -48.30 4.93 5.76
N ILE A 129 -48.57 4.38 6.94
CA ILE A 129 -49.54 3.32 7.17
C ILE A 129 -50.89 4.00 7.41
N VAL A 130 -51.79 3.99 6.42
CA VAL A 130 -53.22 4.26 6.64
C VAL A 130 -54.05 3.29 5.81
N ASP A 131 -54.83 2.50 6.55
CA ASP A 131 -55.87 1.56 6.19
C ASP A 131 -56.75 1.94 4.99
N THR A 132 -56.99 0.97 4.09
CA THR A 132 -58.31 0.81 3.44
C THR A 132 -58.58 -0.66 3.10
N LYS A 133 -59.20 -1.34 4.07
CA LYS A 133 -60.45 -2.11 3.91
C LYS A 133 -60.57 -3.00 2.65
N ASN A 134 -60.13 -4.25 2.81
CA ASN A 134 -60.56 -5.40 2.04
C ASN A 134 -62.10 -5.55 2.08
N LYS A 135 -62.76 -5.56 0.92
CA LYS A 135 -64.19 -5.89 0.78
C LYS A 135 -64.29 -7.29 0.14
N PRO A 136 -64.98 -8.26 0.76
CA PRO A 136 -65.28 -9.52 0.09
C PRO A 136 -66.45 -9.27 -0.86
N GLN A 137 -66.41 -9.82 -2.07
CA GLN A 137 -67.64 -9.97 -2.85
C GLN A 137 -67.74 -11.41 -3.36
N ALA A 138 -68.94 -11.92 -3.11
CA ALA A 138 -69.46 -13.24 -3.37
C ALA A 138 -69.51 -13.59 -4.86
#